data_AF-M2YVP0-F1
#
_entry.id   AF-M2YVP0-F1
#
_cell.length_a   1.000
_cell.length_b   1.000
_cell.length_c   1.000
_cell.angle_alpha   90.00
_cell.angle_beta   90.00
_cell.angle_gamma   90.00
#
_symmetry.space_group_name_H-M   'P 1'
#
loop_
_entity.id
_entity.type
_entity.pdbx_description
1 polymer ?
#
loop_
_entity_poly.entity_id
_entity_poly.type
_entity_poly.pdbx_seq_one_letter_code
_entity_poly.pdbx_strand_id
1 'polypeptide(L)'
;MSGYEVEIGQLRNAAKAAGSAADQARGVEPGTGLGAIAAALPGGEAAKSAPTLASTFTERAKGWADEIDRWSESITTAAKTYSENENSAKEAFGG
;
A
#
# COMPACT_ATOMS: atom_id res chain seq x y z
N MET A 1 26.56 19.30 5.73
CA MET A 1 25.90 17.97 5.63
C MET A 1 24.44 18.18 5.22
N SER A 2 24.16 18.46 3.94
CA SER A 2 22.80 18.77 3.44
C SER A 2 22.24 17.75 2.45
N GLY A 3 23.00 16.67 2.18
CA GLY A 3 22.52 15.54 1.37
C GLY A 3 21.39 14.87 2.13
N TYR A 4 21.73 14.08 3.15
CA TYR A 4 20.82 13.17 3.87
C TYR A 4 19.44 13.71 4.28
N GLU A 5 19.31 15.00 4.58
CA GLU A 5 18.03 15.65 4.91
C GLU A 5 17.05 15.60 3.71
N VAL A 6 17.56 15.72 2.48
CA VAL A 6 16.80 15.64 1.22
C VAL A 6 16.33 14.20 0.99
N GLU A 7 17.18 13.19 1.14
CA GLU A 7 16.79 11.79 0.96
C GLU A 7 15.81 11.35 2.05
N ILE A 8 15.98 11.79 3.31
CA ILE A 8 14.99 11.57 4.38
C ILE A 8 13.64 12.21 3.99
N GLY A 9 13.66 13.41 3.42
CA GLY A 9 12.46 14.07 2.89
C GLY A 9 11.79 13.27 1.77
N GLN A 10 12.57 12.71 0.85
CA GLN A 10 12.06 11.85 -0.22
C GLN A 10 11.44 10.56 0.31
N LEU A 11 12.06 9.92 1.32
CA LEU A 11 11.49 8.73 1.98
C LEU A 11 10.13 9.04 2.62
N ARG A 12 10.02 10.17 3.34
CA ARG A 12 8.74 10.61 3.94
C ARG A 12 7.66 10.86 2.89
N ASN A 13 8.01 11.46 1.76
CA ASN A 13 7.07 11.69 0.67
C ASN A 13 6.64 10.36 0.01
N ALA A 14 7.57 9.43 -0.19
CA ALA A 14 7.26 8.10 -0.70
C ALA A 14 6.30 7.33 0.22
N ALA A 15 6.52 7.37 1.55
CA ALA A 15 5.60 6.77 2.51
C ALA A 15 4.19 7.40 2.46
N LYS A 16 4.09 8.73 2.35
CA LYS A 16 2.77 9.38 2.20
C LYS A 16 2.06 8.97 0.90
N ALA A 17 2.79 8.91 -0.21
CA ALA A 17 2.25 8.46 -1.48
C ALA A 17 1.79 6.99 -1.40
N ALA A 18 2.54 6.14 -0.70
CA ALA A 18 2.17 4.77 -0.41
C ALA A 18 0.84 4.69 0.35
N GLY A 19 0.74 5.37 1.50
CA GLY A 19 -0.50 5.36 2.30
C GLY A 19 -1.71 5.83 1.49
N SER A 20 -1.54 6.88 0.68
CA SER A 20 -2.61 7.34 -0.23
C SER A 20 -3.01 6.29 -1.27
N ALA A 21 -2.05 5.54 -1.82
CA ALA A 21 -2.34 4.46 -2.76
C ALA A 21 -3.04 3.27 -2.07
N ALA A 22 -2.67 2.93 -0.83
CA ALA A 22 -3.34 1.92 -0.04
C ALA A 22 -4.80 2.29 0.27
N ASP A 23 -5.06 3.55 0.66
CA ASP A 23 -6.41 4.05 0.90
C ASP A 23 -7.27 4.00 -0.36
N GLN A 24 -6.71 4.42 -1.50
CA GLN A 24 -7.39 4.30 -2.79
C GLN A 24 -7.69 2.84 -3.13
N ALA A 25 -6.74 1.93 -2.93
CA ALA A 25 -6.92 0.50 -3.17
C ALA A 25 -8.04 -0.11 -2.32
N ARG A 26 -8.18 0.30 -1.06
CA ARG A 26 -9.27 -0.14 -0.16
C ARG A 26 -10.65 0.32 -0.62
N GLY A 27 -10.72 1.48 -1.26
CA GLY A 27 -11.98 2.02 -1.79
C GLY A 27 -12.49 1.30 -3.03
N VAL A 28 -11.67 0.46 -3.67
CA VAL A 28 -12.07 -0.29 -4.86
C VAL A 28 -12.63 -1.65 -4.45
N GLU A 29 -13.85 -1.95 -4.91
CA GLU A 29 -14.47 -3.26 -4.78
C GLU A 29 -14.52 -3.94 -6.15
N PRO A 30 -13.42 -4.52 -6.65
CA PRO A 30 -13.36 -5.08 -8.00
C PRO A 30 -14.23 -6.33 -8.18
N GLY A 31 -14.71 -6.91 -7.07
CA GLY A 31 -15.71 -7.97 -7.08
C GLY A 31 -17.12 -7.49 -7.45
N THR A 32 -17.38 -6.18 -7.38
CA THR A 32 -18.70 -5.59 -7.62
C THR A 32 -19.11 -5.76 -9.08
N GLY A 33 -20.37 -6.15 -9.29
CA GLY A 33 -20.93 -6.41 -10.63
C GLY A 33 -20.71 -7.83 -11.15
N LEU A 34 -19.78 -8.61 -10.60
CA LEU A 34 -19.59 -10.00 -11.02
C LEU A 34 -20.77 -10.90 -10.64
N GLY A 35 -21.55 -10.54 -9.62
CA GLY A 35 -22.82 -11.20 -9.30
C GLY A 35 -23.85 -11.13 -10.44
N ALA A 36 -23.78 -10.11 -11.31
CA ALA A 36 -24.68 -10.00 -12.47
C ALA A 36 -24.40 -11.07 -13.54
N ILE A 37 -23.20 -11.67 -13.56
CA ILE A 37 -22.85 -12.77 -14.47
C ILE A 37 -23.74 -13.98 -14.17
N ALA A 38 -23.98 -14.27 -12.89
CA ALA A 38 -24.83 -15.38 -12.48
C ALA A 38 -26.28 -15.19 -12.92
N ALA A 39 -26.78 -13.94 -12.89
CA ALA A 39 -28.12 -13.61 -13.36
C ALA A 39 -28.23 -13.63 -14.89
N ALA A 40 -27.17 -13.24 -15.62
CA ALA A 40 -27.16 -13.18 -17.08
C ALA A 40 -26.99 -14.54 -17.75
N LEU A 41 -26.32 -15.50 -17.09
CA LEU A 41 -26.04 -16.83 -17.63
C LEU A 41 -26.47 -17.96 -16.67
N PRO A 42 -27.78 -18.10 -16.34
CA PRO A 42 -28.24 -19.09 -15.37
C PRO A 42 -27.86 -20.52 -15.78
N GLY A 43 -27.26 -21.26 -14.85
CA GLY A 43 -26.84 -22.64 -15.08
C GLY A 43 -25.55 -22.83 -15.88
N GLY A 44 -24.95 -21.74 -16.41
CA GLY A 44 -23.66 -21.80 -17.09
C GLY A 44 -22.47 -21.94 -16.13
N GLU A 45 -21.36 -22.51 -16.59
CA GLU A 45 -20.12 -22.62 -15.81
C GLU A 45 -19.56 -21.26 -15.38
N ALA A 46 -19.78 -20.23 -16.18
CA ALA A 46 -19.43 -18.84 -15.85
C ALA A 46 -20.18 -18.34 -14.61
N ALA A 47 -21.48 -18.68 -14.48
CA ALA A 47 -22.28 -18.32 -13.30
C ALA A 47 -21.78 -19.02 -12.04
N LYS A 48 -21.30 -20.26 -12.16
CA LYS A 48 -20.73 -21.01 -11.03
C LYS A 48 -19.40 -20.43 -10.54
N SER A 49 -18.59 -19.90 -11.45
CA SER A 49 -17.27 -19.35 -11.13
C SER A 49 -17.29 -17.88 -10.70
N ALA A 50 -18.37 -17.14 -11.03
CA ALA A 50 -18.47 -15.71 -10.75
C ALA A 50 -18.32 -15.33 -9.25
N PRO A 51 -18.89 -16.07 -8.28
CA PRO A 51 -18.67 -15.77 -6.86
C PRO A 51 -17.20 -15.91 -6.44
N THR A 52 -16.53 -16.98 -6.89
CA THR A 52 -15.10 -17.22 -6.60
C THR A 52 -14.22 -16.12 -7.21
N LEU A 53 -14.53 -15.68 -8.43
CA LEU A 53 -13.83 -14.57 -9.06
C LEU A 53 -14.01 -13.27 -8.26
N ALA A 54 -15.23 -12.99 -7.80
CA ALA A 54 -15.53 -11.81 -7.01
C ALA A 54 -14.81 -11.79 -5.67
N SER A 55 -14.79 -12.91 -4.94
CA SER A 55 -14.04 -13.02 -3.69
C SER A 55 -12.54 -12.87 -3.94
N THR A 56 -12.00 -13.57 -4.95
CA THR A 56 -10.57 -13.50 -5.30
C THR A 56 -10.13 -12.08 -5.62
N PHE A 57 -10.90 -11.34 -6.40
CA PHE A 57 -10.55 -9.96 -6.75
C PHE A 57 -10.62 -9.02 -5.54
N THR A 58 -11.65 -9.18 -4.70
CA THR A 58 -11.81 -8.40 -3.48
C THR A 58 -10.67 -8.66 -2.50
N GLU A 59 -10.32 -9.92 -2.29
CA GLU A 59 -9.20 -10.33 -1.42
C GLU A 59 -7.87 -9.83 -1.96
N ARG A 60 -7.66 -9.90 -3.28
CA ARG A 60 -6.42 -9.40 -3.91
C ARG A 60 -6.25 -7.90 -3.74
N ALA A 61 -7.33 -7.13 -3.87
CA ALA A 61 -7.31 -5.67 -3.66
C ALA A 61 -6.97 -5.32 -2.20
N LYS A 62 -7.58 -6.02 -1.23
CA LYS A 62 -7.26 -5.87 0.19
C LYS A 62 -5.80 -6.23 0.50
N GLY A 63 -5.33 -7.36 -0.01
CA GLY A 63 -3.94 -7.79 0.18
C GLY A 63 -2.94 -6.79 -0.38
N TRP A 64 -3.23 -6.19 -1.55
CA TRP A 64 -2.39 -5.15 -2.13
C TRP A 64 -2.37 -3.87 -1.27
N ALA A 65 -3.51 -3.42 -0.76
CA ALA A 65 -3.57 -2.29 0.16
C ALA A 65 -2.72 -2.54 1.42
N ASP A 66 -2.82 -3.73 2.02
CA ASP A 66 -2.06 -4.09 3.21
C ASP A 66 -0.55 -4.19 2.94
N GLU A 67 -0.15 -4.67 1.75
CA GLU A 67 1.25 -4.67 1.31
C GLU A 67 1.82 -3.25 1.21
N ILE A 68 1.06 -2.33 0.63
CA ILE A 68 1.46 -0.93 0.48
C ILE A 68 1.58 -0.24 1.85
N ASP A 69 0.66 -0.49 2.78
CA ASP A 69 0.74 0.06 4.14
C ASP A 69 1.98 -0.41 4.88
N ARG A 70 2.29 -1.72 4.84
CA ARG A 70 3.52 -2.25 5.43
C ARG A 70 4.76 -1.62 4.82
N TRP A 71 4.74 -1.35 3.51
CA TRP A 71 5.84 -0.64 2.85
C TRP A 71 5.95 0.81 3.34
N SER A 72 4.83 1.54 3.46
CA SER A 72 4.77 2.89 4.02
C SER A 72 5.36 2.98 5.43
N GLU A 73 4.96 2.05 6.31
CA GLU A 73 5.47 1.95 7.68
C GLU A 73 6.97 1.67 7.72
N SER A 74 7.44 0.75 6.88
CA SER A 74 8.86 0.39 6.79
C SER A 74 9.71 1.59 6.36
N ILE A 75 9.27 2.33 5.34
CA ILE A 75 9.97 3.52 4.85
C ILE A 75 9.93 4.66 5.89
N THR A 76 8.80 4.84 6.58
CA THR A 76 8.69 5.83 7.66
C THR A 76 9.65 5.51 8.80
N THR A 77 9.74 4.24 9.18
CA THR A 77 10.67 3.77 10.22
C THR A 77 12.12 4.00 9.80
N ALA A 78 12.47 3.63 8.56
CA ALA A 78 13.80 3.89 8.02
C ALA A 78 14.16 5.39 8.05
N ALA A 79 13.26 6.25 7.59
CA ALA A 79 13.47 7.71 7.60
C ALA A 79 13.67 8.26 9.02
N LYS A 80 12.95 7.73 10.01
CA LYS A 80 13.14 8.08 11.43
C LYS A 80 14.52 7.66 11.93
N THR A 81 14.92 6.41 11.71
CA THR A 81 16.24 5.91 12.11
C THR A 81 17.38 6.70 11.47
N TYR A 82 17.28 7.04 10.17
CA TYR A 82 18.27 7.89 9.52
C TYR A 82 18.35 9.29 10.16
N SER A 83 17.21 9.88 10.51
CA SER A 83 17.16 11.19 11.18
C SER A 83 17.82 11.17 12.57
N GLU A 84 17.53 10.13 13.36
CA GLU A 84 18.07 9.96 14.71
C GLU A 84 19.58 9.71 14.70
N ASN A 85 20.05 8.89 13.75
CA ASN A 85 21.48 8.62 13.57
C ASN A 85 22.24 9.89 13.15
N GLU A 86 21.68 10.70 12.25
CA GLU A 86 22.30 11.96 11.84
C GLU A 86 22.37 12.96 13.00
N ASN A 87 21.31 13.10 13.79
CA ASN A 87 21.34 13.96 14.98
C ASN A 87 22.40 13.49 15.98
N SER A 88 22.48 12.18 16.23
CA SER A 88 23.48 11.60 17.14
C SER A 88 24.91 11.83 16.61
N ALA A 89 25.13 11.73 15.30
CA ALA A 89 26.43 12.00 14.68
C ALA A 89 26.80 13.49 14.76
N LYS A 90 25.85 14.40 14.52
CA LYS A 90 26.04 15.85 14.71
C LYS A 90 26.39 16.18 16.16
N GLU A 91 25.73 15.57 17.13
CA GLU A 91 26.01 15.76 18.56
C GLU A 91 27.39 15.20 18.96
N ALA A 92 27.79 14.05 18.42
CA ALA A 92 29.05 13.39 18.77
C ALA A 92 30.29 13.98 18.09
N PHE A 93 30.15 14.54 16.87
CA PHE A 93 31.28 14.93 16.02
C PHE A 93 31.19 16.35 15.43
N GLY A 94 30.11 17.10 15.67
CA GLY A 94 29.87 18.42 15.10
C GLY A 94 30.43 19.61 15.90
N GLY A 95 31.41 19.37 16.78
CA GLY A 95 32.16 20.41 17.48
C GLY A 95 33.17 21.14 16.60
#